data_AF-A0A932JI83-F1
#
_entry.id   AF-A0A932JI83-F1
#
_cell.length_a   1.000
_cell.length_b   1.000
_cell.length_c   1.000
_cell.angle_alpha   90.00
_cell.angle_beta   90.00
_cell.angle_gamma   90.00
#
_symmetry.space_group_name_H-M   'P 1'
#
loop_
_entity.id
_entity.type
_entity.pdbx_description
1 polymer ?
#
loop_
_entity_poly.entity_id
_entity_poly.type
_entity_poly.pdbx_seq_one_letter_code
_entity_poly.pdbx_strand_id
1 'polypeptide(L)'
;MIEYIINKEQLHQLLKMLNVLQTDEELMMVNNIDLRDFRKENVSILVDTVKNKTVFASPPEGLTQKELETTLMHLMAFEQFLLKEFSQVRAQINTVYTELKSRKEGTTITPDGIPKDVEERLSEELKKLLNGEE
;
A
#
# COMPACT_ATOMS: atom_id res chain seq x y z
N MET A 1 -16.16 -3.31 -15.72
CA MET A 1 -15.08 -3.30 -14.71
C MET A 1 -15.43 -4.27 -13.59
N ILE A 2 -14.47 -5.08 -13.16
CA ILE A 2 -14.59 -6.08 -12.11
C ILE A 2 -13.45 -5.83 -11.12
N GLU A 3 -13.77 -5.76 -9.83
CA GLU A 3 -12.76 -5.71 -8.77
C GLU A 3 -12.38 -7.14 -8.36
N TYR A 4 -11.09 -7.42 -8.34
CA TYR A 4 -10.53 -8.65 -7.83
C TYR A 4 -9.70 -8.36 -6.58
N ILE A 5 -9.78 -9.27 -5.61
CA ILE A 5 -8.95 -9.24 -4.41
C ILE A 5 -7.95 -10.38 -4.53
N ILE A 6 -6.66 -10.05 -4.46
CA ILE A 6 -5.57 -11.02 -4.56
C ILE A 6 -4.77 -10.99 -3.26
N ASN A 7 -4.50 -12.16 -2.69
CA ASN A 7 -3.59 -12.28 -1.57
C ASN A 7 -2.15 -11.94 -2.02
N LYS A 8 -1.43 -11.15 -1.23
CA LYS A 8 -0.08 -10.68 -1.57
C LYS A 8 0.93 -11.79 -1.74
N GLU A 9 0.86 -12.82 -0.91
CA GLU A 9 1.75 -13.97 -1.02
C GLU A 9 1.54 -14.68 -2.35
N GLN A 10 0.28 -14.87 -2.75
CA GLN A 10 -0.07 -15.44 -4.06
C GLN A 10 0.40 -14.55 -5.21
N LEU A 11 0.28 -13.23 -5.09
CA LEU A 11 0.81 -12.29 -6.09
C LEU A 11 2.34 -12.41 -6.19
N HIS A 12 3.04 -12.49 -5.06
CA HIS A 12 4.49 -12.62 -5.01
C HIS A 12 4.96 -13.93 -5.65
N GLN A 13 4.29 -15.04 -5.31
CA GLN A 13 4.55 -16.35 -5.94
C GLN A 13 4.28 -16.30 -7.44
N LEU A 14 3.20 -15.65 -7.87
CA LEU A 14 2.89 -15.46 -9.29
C LEU A 14 3.98 -14.68 -10.02
N LEU A 15 4.48 -13.59 -9.43
CA LEU A 15 5.57 -12.80 -10.03
C LEU A 15 6.86 -13.61 -10.14
N LYS A 16 7.16 -14.47 -9.16
CA LYS A 16 8.29 -15.42 -9.24
C LYS A 16 8.09 -16.46 -10.35
N MET A 17 6.91 -17.07 -10.44
CA MET A 17 6.60 -18.06 -11.48
C MET A 17 6.66 -17.47 -12.90
N LEU A 18 6.30 -16.19 -13.04
CA LEU A 18 6.37 -15.47 -14.31
C LEU A 18 7.79 -14.94 -14.63
N ASN A 19 8.80 -15.25 -13.80
CA ASN A 19 10.17 -14.73 -13.89
C ASN A 19 10.25 -13.19 -13.89
N VAL A 20 9.30 -12.52 -13.24
CA VAL A 20 9.36 -11.08 -12.98
C VAL A 20 10.22 -10.78 -11.75
N LEU A 21 10.19 -11.69 -10.77
CA LEU A 21 11.06 -11.71 -9.60
C LEU A 21 11.90 -12.99 -9.58
N GLN A 22 13.15 -12.90 -9.14
CA GLN A 22 13.95 -14.08 -8.81
C GLN A 22 13.46 -14.73 -7.49
N THR A 23 13.90 -15.97 -7.25
CA THR A 23 13.48 -16.77 -6.08
C THR A 23 13.80 -16.12 -4.75
N ASP A 24 14.88 -15.34 -4.67
CA ASP A 24 15.38 -14.61 -3.51
C ASP A 24 14.93 -13.15 -3.47
N GLU A 25 14.31 -12.64 -4.54
CA GLU A 25 13.86 -11.26 -4.60
C GLU A 25 12.51 -11.05 -3.89
N GLU A 26 12.42 -9.89 -3.23
CA GLU A 26 11.21 -9.39 -2.61
C GLU A 26 10.79 -8.04 -3.19
N LEU A 27 9.47 -7.85 -3.25
CA LEU A 27 8.84 -6.68 -3.82
C LEU A 27 8.93 -5.50 -2.83
N MET A 28 9.94 -4.63 -3.01
CA MET A 28 10.20 -3.54 -2.06
C MET A 28 9.24 -2.35 -2.22
N MET A 29 8.91 -1.94 -3.45
CA MET A 29 8.00 -0.82 -3.70
C MET A 29 7.22 -1.02 -4.99
N VAL A 30 5.93 -0.69 -4.94
CA VAL A 30 5.01 -0.72 -6.07
C VAL A 30 4.06 0.45 -6.00
N ASN A 31 3.55 0.85 -7.17
CA ASN A 31 2.62 1.97 -7.34
C ASN A 31 1.19 1.59 -6.91
N ASN A 32 1.06 1.02 -5.71
CA ASN A 32 -0.18 0.59 -5.07
C ASN A 32 0.07 0.54 -3.55
N ILE A 33 -0.72 1.26 -2.74
CA ILE A 33 -0.53 1.34 -1.29
C ILE A 33 -0.92 0.04 -0.59
N ASP A 34 -1.91 -0.68 -1.12
CA ASP A 34 -2.33 -1.94 -0.53
C ASP A 34 -1.16 -2.89 -0.54
N LEU A 35 -0.38 -2.96 -1.63
CA LEU A 35 0.87 -3.71 -1.68
C LEU A 35 1.95 -3.22 -0.71
N ARG A 36 2.11 -1.90 -0.54
CA ARG A 36 3.12 -1.31 0.36
C ARG A 36 2.82 -1.50 1.85
N ASP A 37 1.55 -1.61 2.25
CA ASP A 37 1.19 -1.78 3.67
C ASP A 37 1.37 -3.23 4.11
N PHE A 38 2.47 -3.55 4.79
CA PHE A 38 2.77 -4.91 5.29
C PHE A 38 1.67 -5.52 6.17
N ARG A 39 0.77 -4.70 6.74
CA ARG A 39 -0.34 -5.17 7.58
C ARG A 39 -1.54 -5.63 6.77
N LYS A 40 -1.61 -5.25 5.49
CA LYS A 40 -2.66 -5.72 4.59
C LYS A 40 -2.21 -7.00 3.93
N GLU A 41 -3.01 -8.05 4.04
CA GLU A 41 -2.74 -9.34 3.38
C GLU A 41 -3.14 -9.34 1.91
N ASN A 42 -4.03 -8.44 1.51
CA ASN A 42 -4.68 -8.46 0.21
C ASN A 42 -4.48 -7.15 -0.57
N VAL A 43 -4.60 -7.27 -1.88
CA VAL A 43 -4.49 -6.19 -2.86
C VAL A 43 -5.76 -6.17 -3.70
N SER A 44 -6.37 -5.00 -3.83
CA SER A 44 -7.46 -4.78 -4.78
C SER A 44 -6.90 -4.43 -6.16
N ILE A 45 -7.41 -5.10 -7.20
CA ILE A 45 -7.09 -4.84 -8.60
C ILE A 45 -8.38 -4.63 -9.37
N LEU A 46 -8.50 -3.47 -10.02
CA LEU A 46 -9.59 -3.17 -10.95
C LEU A 46 -9.22 -3.67 -12.34
N VAL A 47 -10.01 -4.60 -12.86
CA VAL A 47 -9.84 -5.18 -14.19
C VAL A 47 -10.99 -4.71 -15.08
N ASP A 48 -10.65 -4.22 -16.26
CA ASP A 48 -11.64 -3.94 -17.29
C ASP A 48 -11.80 -5.15 -18.22
N THR A 49 -13.03 -5.42 -18.63
CA THR A 49 -13.39 -6.50 -19.56
C THR A 49 -13.39 -6.03 -21.02
N VAL A 50 -13.25 -4.73 -21.26
CA VAL A 50 -13.23 -4.16 -22.60
C VAL A 50 -11.82 -4.29 -23.20
N LYS A 51 -11.70 -5.03 -24.32
CA LYS A 51 -10.42 -5.33 -25.00
C LYS A 51 -9.70 -4.11 -25.60
N ASN A 52 -10.29 -2.92 -25.56
CA ASN A 52 -9.76 -1.75 -26.27
C ASN A 52 -9.02 -0.79 -25.33
N LYS A 53 -7.69 -0.95 -25.40
CA LYS A 53 -6.64 0.08 -25.35
C LYS A 53 -6.98 1.36 -24.59
N THR A 54 -6.32 1.50 -23.44
CA THR A 54 -6.01 2.76 -22.72
C THR A 54 -7.22 3.68 -22.53
N VAL A 55 -7.63 3.85 -21.26
CA VAL A 55 -8.69 4.78 -20.82
C VAL A 55 -8.48 6.24 -21.29
N PHE A 56 -7.34 6.56 -21.90
CA PHE A 56 -6.94 7.86 -22.41
C PHE A 56 -6.87 7.98 -23.96
N ALA A 57 -7.37 7.01 -24.74
CA ALA A 57 -7.01 6.92 -26.17
C ALA A 57 -7.72 7.86 -27.15
N SER A 58 -8.91 8.41 -26.85
CA SER A 58 -9.65 9.23 -27.81
C SER A 58 -10.20 10.51 -27.16
N PRO A 59 -10.13 11.67 -27.85
CA PRO A 59 -10.84 12.87 -27.43
C PRO A 59 -12.34 12.58 -27.25
N PRO A 60 -13.01 13.18 -26.26
CA PRO A 60 -14.44 12.93 -25.99
C PRO A 60 -15.33 13.11 -27.22
N GLU A 61 -14.97 14.04 -28.11
CA GLU A 61 -15.70 14.38 -29.33
C GLU A 61 -15.74 13.23 -30.35
N GLY A 62 -14.80 12.29 -30.27
CA GLY A 62 -14.71 11.13 -31.16
C GLY A 62 -15.40 9.88 -30.63
N LEU A 63 -16.04 9.94 -29.45
CA LEU A 63 -16.62 8.80 -28.77
C LEU A 63 -18.14 8.74 -28.94
N THR A 64 -18.68 7.53 -29.05
CA THR A 64 -20.13 7.30 -28.97
C THR A 64 -20.63 7.53 -27.54
N GLN A 65 -21.94 7.73 -27.37
CA GLN A 65 -22.54 7.91 -26.03
C GLN A 65 -22.19 6.78 -25.06
N LYS A 66 -22.25 5.53 -25.50
CA LYS A 66 -21.92 4.37 -24.65
C LYS A 66 -20.44 4.34 -24.27
N GLU A 67 -19.55 4.77 -25.17
CA GLU A 67 -18.12 4.88 -24.88
C GLU A 67 -17.83 6.03 -23.92
N LEU A 68 -18.55 7.16 -24.03
CA LEU A 68 -18.48 8.26 -23.06
C LEU A 68 -18.93 7.84 -21.67
N GLU A 69 -20.09 7.17 -21.57
CA GLU A 69 -20.61 6.63 -20.30
C GLU A 69 -19.62 5.65 -19.66
N THR A 70 -19.02 4.77 -20.47
CA THR A 70 -18.01 3.81 -20.00
C THR A 70 -16.74 4.51 -19.54
N THR A 71 -16.25 5.48 -20.31
CA THR A 71 -15.06 6.27 -19.98
C THR A 71 -15.26 7.06 -18.70
N LEU A 72 -16.42 7.69 -18.53
CA LEU A 72 -16.78 8.42 -17.32
C LEU A 72 -16.80 7.49 -16.09
N MET A 73 -17.46 6.33 -16.20
CA MET A 73 -17.47 5.34 -15.11
C MET A 73 -16.06 4.91 -14.71
N HIS A 74 -15.17 4.67 -15.68
CA HIS A 74 -13.78 4.29 -15.40
C HIS A 74 -13.01 5.43 -14.73
N LEU A 75 -13.15 6.66 -15.21
CA LEU A 75 -12.49 7.83 -14.62
C LEU A 75 -12.96 8.07 -13.17
N MET A 76 -14.25 7.92 -12.89
CA MET A 76 -14.79 8.05 -11.54
C MET A 76 -14.26 6.94 -10.60
N ALA A 77 -14.16 5.70 -11.08
CA ALA A 77 -13.57 4.61 -10.31
C ALA A 77 -12.10 4.86 -9.99
N PHE A 78 -11.32 5.38 -10.96
CA PHE A 78 -9.94 5.77 -10.73
C PHE A 78 -9.80 6.94 -9.76
N GLU A 79 -10.65 7.96 -9.87
CA GLU A 79 -10.67 9.07 -8.92
C GLU A 79 -10.90 8.58 -7.49
N GLN A 80 -11.91 7.73 -7.27
CA GLN A 80 -12.19 7.17 -5.95
C GLN A 80 -11.01 6.35 -5.42
N PHE A 81 -10.38 5.53 -6.27
CA PHE A 81 -9.19 4.78 -5.91
C PHE A 81 -8.06 5.72 -5.49
N LEU A 82 -7.72 6.72 -6.30
CA LEU A 82 -6.63 7.67 -6.03
C LEU A 82 -6.89 8.50 -4.76
N LEU A 83 -8.13 8.91 -4.51
CA LEU A 83 -8.50 9.61 -3.27
C LEU A 83 -8.27 8.72 -2.04
N LYS A 84 -8.61 7.43 -2.12
CA LYS A 84 -8.36 6.46 -1.07
C LYS A 84 -6.86 6.30 -0.81
N GLU A 85 -6.05 6.15 -1.87
CA GLU A 85 -4.58 6.09 -1.76
C GLU A 85 -4.01 7.35 -1.10
N PHE A 86 -4.42 8.53 -1.57
CA PHE A 86 -3.96 9.82 -1.05
C PHE A 86 -4.28 9.99 0.44
N SER A 87 -5.51 9.64 0.85
CA SER A 87 -5.94 9.75 2.24
C SER A 87 -5.12 8.87 3.19
N GLN A 88 -4.78 7.64 2.76
CA GLN A 88 -3.96 6.72 3.55
C GLN A 88 -2.51 7.22 3.69
N VAL A 89 -1.90 7.70 2.59
CA VAL A 89 -0.56 8.32 2.66
C VAL A 89 -0.57 9.52 3.60
N ARG A 90 -1.59 10.38 3.52
CA ARG A 90 -1.71 11.54 4.39
C ARG A 90 -1.87 11.15 5.86
N ALA A 91 -2.62 10.09 6.15
CA ALA A 91 -2.74 9.55 7.51
C ALA A 91 -1.38 9.08 8.05
N GLN A 92 -0.60 8.33 7.27
CA GLN A 92 0.74 7.89 7.67
C GLN A 92 1.68 9.08 7.93
N ILE A 93 1.68 10.09 7.06
CA ILE A 93 2.46 11.32 7.26
C ILE A 93 2.08 11.98 8.59
N ASN A 94 0.78 12.12 8.88
CA ASN A 94 0.31 12.73 10.11
C ASN A 94 0.71 11.92 11.34
N THR A 95 0.65 10.59 11.29
CA THR A 95 1.09 9.72 12.39
C THR A 95 2.58 9.92 12.68
N VAL A 96 3.44 9.85 11.65
CA VAL A 96 4.89 10.05 11.81
C VAL A 96 5.20 11.46 12.30
N TYR A 97 4.54 12.48 11.77
CA TYR A 97 4.72 13.87 12.21
C TYR A 97 4.32 14.08 13.67
N THR A 98 3.21 13.49 14.09
CA THR A 98 2.72 13.58 15.48
C THR A 98 3.70 12.91 16.44
N GLU A 99 4.23 11.74 16.07
CA GLU A 99 5.25 11.03 16.86
C GLU A 99 6.58 11.79 16.92
N LEU A 100 7.01 12.42 15.82
CA LEU A 100 8.21 13.28 15.84
C LEU A 100 8.03 14.48 16.76
N LYS A 101 6.82 15.05 16.80
CA LYS A 101 6.50 16.17 17.68
C LYS A 101 6.48 15.75 19.15
N SER A 102 5.80 14.63 19.49
CA SER A 102 5.77 14.10 20.86
C SER A 102 7.18 13.82 21.38
N ARG A 103 8.07 13.26 20.53
CA ARG A 103 9.46 12.99 20.89
C ARG A 103 10.30 14.23 21.15
N LYS A 104 10.10 15.29 20.36
CA LYS A 104 10.77 16.59 20.57
C LYS A 104 10.33 17.28 21.86
N GLU A 105 9.11 17.00 22.32
CA GLU A 105 8.50 17.70 23.47
C GLU A 105 8.74 16.98 24.81
N GLY A 106 9.26 15.73 24.85
CA GLY A 106 9.39 15.04 26.14
C GLY A 106 10.26 13.78 26.26
N THR A 107 11.02 13.36 25.24
CA THR A 107 11.68 12.04 25.32
C THR A 107 13.18 12.13 25.57
N THR A 108 13.65 11.47 26.64
CA THR A 108 15.08 11.23 26.84
C THR A 108 15.53 10.16 25.84
N ILE A 109 16.54 10.49 25.05
CA ILE A 109 17.12 9.63 24.02
C ILE A 109 18.40 8.99 24.56
N THR A 110 18.64 7.74 24.18
CA THR A 110 19.92 7.06 24.40
C THR A 110 21.03 7.69 23.55
N PRO A 111 22.32 7.40 23.83
CA PRO A 111 23.43 7.87 22.99
C PRO A 111 23.31 7.49 21.51
N ASP A 112 22.63 6.38 21.21
CA ASP A 112 22.39 5.87 19.85
C ASP A 112 21.12 6.47 19.20
N GLY A 113 20.46 7.43 19.86
CA GLY A 113 19.28 8.10 19.36
C GLY A 113 17.99 7.30 19.46
N ILE A 114 17.99 6.20 20.22
CA ILE A 114 16.79 5.38 20.48
C ILE A 114 16.00 6.01 21.64
N PRO A 115 14.70 6.27 21.48
CA PRO A 115 13.84 6.66 22.60
C PRO A 115 13.86 5.61 23.71
N LYS A 116 14.02 6.02 24.97
CA LYS A 116 14.09 5.09 26.11
C LYS A 116 12.86 4.19 26.26
N ASP A 117 11.67 4.68 25.94
CA ASP A 117 10.43 3.91 25.93
C ASP A 117 10.43 2.78 24.89
N VAL A 118 11.09 3.00 23.74
CA VAL A 118 11.28 1.98 22.72
C VAL A 118 12.31 0.94 23.17
N GLU A 119 13.40 1.38 23.80
CA GLU A 119 14.43 0.50 24.37
C GLU A 119 13.86 -0.39 25.49
N GLU A 120 13.04 0.17 26.38
CA GLU A 120 12.36 -0.56 27.45
C GLU A 120 11.37 -1.59 26.88
N ARG A 121 10.53 -1.21 25.90
CA ARG A 121 9.63 -2.17 25.22
C ARG A 121 10.38 -3.31 24.53
N LEU A 122 11.44 -3.00 23.79
CA LEU A 122 12.26 -4.02 23.13
C LEU A 122 12.90 -4.97 24.16
N SER A 123 13.38 -4.42 25.28
CA SER A 123 13.95 -5.20 26.37
C SER A 123 12.93 -6.11 27.04
N GLU A 124 11.69 -5.66 27.20
CA GLU A 124 10.59 -6.47 27.73
C GLU A 124 10.15 -7.56 26.74
N GLU A 125 9.99 -7.25 25.46
CA GLU A 125 9.68 -8.24 24.42
C GLU A 125 10.77 -9.30 24.31
N LEU A 126 12.05 -8.90 24.36
CA LEU A 126 13.18 -9.84 24.38
C LEU A 126 13.17 -10.74 25.63
N LYS A 127 12.84 -10.18 26.81
CA LYS A 127 12.70 -10.98 28.03
C LYS A 127 11.57 -12.00 27.93
N LYS A 128 10.42 -11.65 27.34
CA LYS A 128 9.31 -12.58 27.13
C LYS A 128 9.69 -13.73 26.20
N LEU A 129 10.35 -13.41 25.08
CA LEU A 129 10.84 -14.40 24.11
C LEU A 129 11.89 -15.34 24.72
N LEU A 130 12.79 -14.81 25.56
CA LEU A 130 13.82 -15.60 26.24
C LEU A 130 13.27 -16.44 27.39
N ASN A 131 12.19 -16.00 28.03
CA ASN A 131 11.55 -16.71 29.15
C ASN A 131 10.45 -17.69 28.70
N GLY A 132 10.10 -17.72 27.40
CA GLY A 132 9.13 -18.68 26.84
C GLY A 132 7.68 -18.44 27.23
N GLU A 133 7.33 -17.21 27.63
CA GLU A 133 5.94 -16.81 27.89
C GLU A 133 5.33 -16.24 26.60
N GLU A 134 4.52 -17.06 25.90
CA GLU A 134 3.61 -16.62 24.82
C GLU A 134 2.42 -15.82 25.37
#